data_AF-A0A958PGC4-F1
#
_entry.id   AF-A0A958PGC4-F1
#
_cell.length_a   1.000
_cell.length_b   1.000
_cell.length_c   1.000
_cell.angle_alpha   90.00
_cell.angle_beta   90.00
_cell.angle_gamma   90.00
#
_symmetry.space_group_name_H-M   'P 1'
#
loop_
_entity.id
_entity.type
_entity.pdbx_description
1 polymer ?
#
loop_
_entity_poly.entity_id
_entity_poly.type
_entity_poly.pdbx_seq_one_letter_code
_entity_poly.pdbx_strand_id
1 'polypeptide(L)'
;MNEKIFREYDIRGIAESDLPNDVVLMLGKAIGTFVQHKGGHTLTVGRDCRESSDRIFKALTEGLTSAGIHVIDIGLVPTPVLYFSVFERNCDGGVMITGSHNPGDYNGLKVCVGRTTIHGSDIQEIRHLVKSGEFLSGDGSLSQYDVKPAYVKKLTEGFKKPLKIKVVVDSGNGMGGVVAPAILRELGAEVVELYSQPDGTFPNHHPDPTVIDNLKELVDTVKQEGARIGIGFDGDADRIGVVDASGRVLFGDELLILYARQVLASHPGAPIISEVKASHRLFKDIEKHGGKPVMWKTGHSLIKSK
;
A
#
# COMPACT_ATOMS: atom_id res chain seq x y z
N MET A 1 -15.23 21.09 7.84
CA MET A 1 -14.60 19.86 7.33
C MET A 1 -15.38 19.36 6.12
N ASN A 2 -14.70 19.04 5.01
CA ASN A 2 -15.32 18.42 3.84
C ASN A 2 -15.63 16.94 4.12
N GLU A 3 -16.91 16.56 4.17
CA GLU A 3 -17.30 15.18 4.50
C GLU A 3 -17.02 14.18 3.37
N LYS A 4 -16.75 14.66 2.14
CA LYS A 4 -16.45 13.79 0.98
C LYS A 4 -15.09 13.12 1.08
N ILE A 5 -14.25 13.51 2.04
CA ILE A 5 -12.96 12.87 2.28
C ILE A 5 -13.11 11.45 2.82
N PHE A 6 -14.23 11.15 3.50
CA PHE A 6 -14.52 9.82 4.06
C PHE A 6 -15.08 8.92 2.97
N ARG A 7 -14.21 8.15 2.31
CA ARG A 7 -14.59 7.24 1.22
C ARG A 7 -14.92 5.85 1.77
N GLU A 8 -15.15 4.90 0.88
CA GLU A 8 -15.50 3.52 1.25
C GLU A 8 -14.33 2.77 1.93
N TYR A 9 -13.09 3.06 1.55
CA TYR A 9 -11.91 2.27 1.96
C TYR A 9 -10.80 3.08 2.65
N ASP A 10 -10.87 4.40 2.58
CA ASP A 10 -9.86 5.32 3.09
C ASP A 10 -10.43 6.71 3.34
N ILE A 11 -9.59 7.58 3.91
CA ILE A 11 -9.83 9.02 3.96
C ILE A 11 -8.91 9.66 2.92
N ARG A 12 -9.44 10.49 2.01
CA ARG A 12 -8.67 11.05 0.88
C ARG A 12 -9.20 12.41 0.43
N GLY A 13 -8.30 13.36 0.22
CA GLY A 13 -8.64 14.69 -0.31
C GLY A 13 -7.42 15.45 -0.81
N ILE A 14 -7.62 16.69 -1.22
CA ILE A 14 -6.53 17.62 -1.54
C ILE A 14 -5.88 18.07 -0.23
N ALA A 15 -4.57 17.92 -0.11
CA ALA A 15 -3.86 18.03 1.16
C ALA A 15 -4.07 19.38 1.87
N GLU A 16 -4.04 20.48 1.11
CA GLU A 16 -4.13 21.83 1.69
C GLU A 16 -5.55 22.25 2.02
N SER A 17 -6.54 21.90 1.19
CA SER A 17 -7.94 22.34 1.40
C SER A 17 -8.78 21.35 2.21
N ASP A 18 -8.55 20.05 2.03
CA ASP A 18 -9.35 18.99 2.64
C ASP A 18 -8.69 18.39 3.88
N LEU A 19 -7.37 18.45 3.98
CA LEU A 19 -6.57 17.91 5.10
C LEU A 19 -5.66 18.98 5.78
N PRO A 20 -6.20 20.17 6.14
CA PRO A 20 -5.44 21.12 6.95
C PRO A 20 -5.14 20.56 8.34
N ASN A 21 -4.17 21.17 9.05
CA ASN A 21 -3.64 20.64 10.32
C ASN A 21 -4.71 20.37 11.37
N ASP A 22 -5.68 21.26 11.51
CA ASP A 22 -6.79 21.14 12.47
C ASP A 22 -7.69 19.94 12.15
N VAL A 23 -7.99 19.71 10.86
CA VAL A 23 -8.75 18.54 10.41
C VAL A 23 -7.97 17.26 10.67
N VAL A 24 -6.68 17.23 10.36
CA VAL A 24 -5.84 16.05 10.59
C VAL A 24 -5.65 15.76 12.08
N LEU A 25 -5.55 16.80 12.92
CA LEU A 25 -5.52 16.66 14.38
C LEU A 25 -6.81 16.01 14.90
N MET A 26 -7.97 16.48 14.43
CA MET A 26 -9.27 15.88 14.79
C MET A 26 -9.38 14.43 14.29
N LEU A 27 -8.89 14.14 13.09
CA LEU A 27 -8.82 12.78 12.56
C LEU A 27 -7.95 11.88 13.43
N GLY A 28 -6.79 12.37 13.88
CA GLY A 28 -5.92 11.63 14.82
C GLY A 28 -6.65 11.31 16.13
N LYS A 29 -7.35 12.28 16.72
CA LYS A 29 -8.14 12.06 17.94
C LYS A 29 -9.26 11.04 17.74
N ALA A 30 -9.99 11.14 16.63
CA ALA A 30 -11.07 10.24 16.28
C ALA A 30 -10.57 8.81 16.02
N ILE A 31 -9.48 8.65 15.27
CA ILE A 31 -8.85 7.34 15.00
C ILE A 31 -8.36 6.74 16.32
N GLY A 32 -7.69 7.51 17.18
CA GLY A 32 -7.22 7.03 18.48
C GLY A 32 -8.37 6.57 19.38
N THR A 33 -9.44 7.36 19.42
CA THR A 33 -10.67 7.01 20.15
C THR A 33 -11.30 5.72 19.61
N PHE A 34 -11.45 5.62 18.30
CA PHE A 34 -11.99 4.43 17.63
C PHE A 34 -11.18 3.18 17.95
N VAL A 35 -9.85 3.26 17.90
CA VAL A 35 -8.95 2.14 18.22
C VAL A 35 -9.08 1.73 19.69
N GLN A 36 -9.15 2.69 20.62
CA GLN A 36 -9.34 2.40 22.04
C GLN A 36 -10.71 1.76 22.33
N HIS A 37 -11.78 2.17 21.65
CA HIS A 37 -13.08 1.50 21.76
C HIS A 37 -13.03 0.02 21.32
N LYS A 38 -12.08 -0.34 20.44
CA LYS A 38 -11.80 -1.72 20.04
C LYS A 38 -10.78 -2.43 20.95
N GLY A 39 -10.32 -1.77 22.02
CA GLY A 39 -9.35 -2.29 22.99
C GLY A 39 -7.88 -2.15 22.56
N GLY A 40 -7.60 -1.41 21.50
CA GLY A 40 -6.23 -1.18 21.01
C GLY A 40 -5.59 0.08 21.63
N HIS A 41 -4.27 0.06 21.79
CA HIS A 41 -3.50 1.16 22.37
C HIS A 41 -2.23 1.51 21.59
N THR A 42 -1.77 0.65 20.69
CA THR A 42 -0.51 0.86 19.95
C THR A 42 -0.75 0.85 18.44
N LEU A 43 -0.32 1.91 17.74
CA LEU A 43 -0.43 2.01 16.28
C LEU A 43 0.93 2.28 15.65
N THR A 44 1.22 1.64 14.53
CA THR A 44 2.32 2.08 13.66
C THR A 44 1.84 3.20 12.73
N VAL A 45 2.71 4.17 12.44
CA VAL A 45 2.40 5.26 11.50
C VAL A 45 3.54 5.38 10.50
N GLY A 46 3.19 5.23 9.22
CA GLY A 46 4.11 5.37 8.09
C GLY A 46 3.57 6.38 7.09
N ARG A 47 4.45 6.91 6.23
CA ARG A 47 4.05 7.91 5.23
C ARG A 47 4.76 7.72 3.89
N ASP A 48 4.12 8.16 2.81
CA ASP A 48 4.74 8.27 1.50
C ASP A 48 5.54 9.59 1.35
N CYS A 49 6.18 9.78 0.20
CA CYS A 49 7.09 10.89 -0.08
C CYS A 49 6.42 12.21 -0.49
N ARG A 50 5.09 12.34 -0.39
CA ARG A 50 4.40 13.58 -0.80
C ARG A 50 4.81 14.75 0.08
N GLU A 51 4.88 15.95 -0.50
CA GLU A 51 5.33 17.16 0.20
C GLU A 51 4.50 17.46 1.47
N SER A 52 3.20 17.14 1.44
CA SER A 52 2.30 17.35 2.58
C SER A 52 2.42 16.29 3.67
N SER A 53 3.11 15.17 3.42
CA SER A 53 3.10 13.99 4.30
C SER A 53 3.72 14.26 5.67
N ASP A 54 4.79 15.05 5.76
CA ASP A 54 5.43 15.39 7.04
C ASP A 54 4.55 16.31 7.90
N ARG A 55 3.86 17.29 7.28
CA ARG A 55 2.90 18.15 7.98
C ARG A 55 1.72 17.34 8.52
N ILE A 56 1.16 16.47 7.68
CA ILE A 56 0.04 15.57 8.05
C ILE A 56 0.48 14.62 9.16
N PHE A 57 1.69 14.06 9.08
CA PHE A 57 2.25 13.19 10.12
C PHE A 57 2.31 13.88 11.47
N LYS A 58 2.82 15.11 11.52
CA LYS A 58 2.90 15.88 12.77
C LYS A 58 1.51 16.08 13.40
N ALA A 59 0.53 16.55 12.63
CA ALA A 59 -0.82 16.79 13.13
C ALA A 59 -1.54 15.48 13.52
N LEU A 60 -1.35 14.41 12.74
CA LEU A 60 -1.98 13.12 12.99
C LEU A 60 -1.44 12.50 14.28
N THR A 61 -0.13 12.48 14.45
CA THR A 61 0.50 11.89 15.63
C THR A 61 0.21 12.68 16.90
N GLU A 62 0.12 14.02 16.83
CA GLU A 62 -0.39 14.85 17.93
C GLU A 62 -1.82 14.46 18.33
N GLY A 63 -2.70 14.24 17.35
CA GLY A 63 -4.08 13.83 17.61
C GLY A 63 -4.16 12.44 18.25
N LEU A 64 -3.43 11.48 17.69
CA LEU A 64 -3.36 10.10 18.19
C LEU A 64 -2.82 10.03 19.62
N THR A 65 -1.70 10.70 19.90
CA THR A 65 -1.09 10.66 21.23
C THR A 65 -1.94 11.39 22.27
N SER A 66 -2.61 12.49 21.90
CA SER A 66 -3.55 13.19 22.80
C SER A 66 -4.79 12.36 23.16
N ALA A 67 -5.13 11.36 22.34
CA ALA A 67 -6.17 10.38 22.64
C ALA A 67 -5.65 9.18 23.46
N GLY A 68 -4.35 9.14 23.83
CA GLY A 68 -3.76 8.05 24.61
C GLY A 68 -3.18 6.90 23.77
N ILE A 69 -2.92 7.08 22.47
CA ILE A 69 -2.27 6.05 21.64
C ILE A 69 -0.76 6.11 21.75
N HIS A 70 -0.13 4.94 21.87
CA HIS A 70 1.31 4.75 21.67
C HIS A 70 1.60 4.60 20.17
N VAL A 71 2.22 5.63 19.58
CA VAL A 71 2.56 5.68 18.17
C VAL A 71 4.00 5.19 17.96
N ILE A 72 4.16 4.31 16.97
CA ILE A 72 5.46 3.88 16.45
C ILE A 72 5.62 4.44 15.04
N ASP A 73 6.41 5.50 14.90
CA ASP A 73 6.82 6.07 13.62
C ASP A 73 7.78 5.12 12.89
N ILE A 74 7.36 4.66 11.72
CA ILE A 74 8.17 3.81 10.84
C ILE A 74 8.76 4.57 9.64
N GLY A 75 8.57 5.89 9.61
CA GLY A 75 9.14 6.80 8.63
C GLY A 75 8.52 6.70 7.24
N LEU A 76 9.35 6.99 6.24
CA LEU A 76 9.01 6.88 4.82
C LEU A 76 9.03 5.41 4.39
N VAL A 77 7.87 4.86 4.08
CA VAL A 77 7.71 3.44 3.72
C VAL A 77 6.63 3.24 2.66
N PRO A 78 6.67 2.14 1.87
CA PRO A 78 5.52 1.66 1.13
C PRO A 78 4.34 1.31 2.04
N THR A 79 3.11 1.43 1.51
CA THR A 79 1.89 0.92 2.16
C THR A 79 1.99 -0.55 2.63
N PRO A 80 2.50 -1.51 1.83
CA PRO A 80 2.64 -2.89 2.32
C PRO A 80 3.65 -3.06 3.45
N VAL A 81 4.63 -2.16 3.58
CA VAL A 81 5.59 -2.17 4.71
C VAL A 81 4.92 -1.70 6.00
N LEU A 82 4.01 -0.71 5.93
CA LEU A 82 3.14 -0.39 7.07
C LEU A 82 2.33 -1.61 7.48
N TYR A 83 1.64 -2.28 6.55
CA TYR A 83 0.83 -3.44 6.90
C TYR A 83 1.68 -4.54 7.54
N PHE A 84 2.87 -4.81 7.02
CA PHE A 84 3.81 -5.75 7.64
C PHE A 84 4.22 -5.34 9.06
N SER A 85 4.47 -4.04 9.30
CA SER A 85 4.89 -3.54 10.62
C SER A 85 3.91 -3.87 11.74
N VAL A 86 2.61 -3.91 11.43
CA VAL A 86 1.56 -4.26 12.40
C VAL A 86 1.72 -5.69 12.90
N PHE A 87 2.07 -6.63 12.01
CA PHE A 87 2.34 -8.02 12.38
C PHE A 87 3.69 -8.17 13.09
N GLU A 88 4.74 -7.55 12.54
CA GLU A 88 6.11 -7.64 13.07
C GLU A 88 6.23 -7.09 14.50
N ARG A 89 5.48 -6.03 14.80
CA ARG A 89 5.50 -5.36 16.11
C ARG A 89 4.32 -5.73 17.00
N ASN A 90 3.44 -6.63 16.52
CA ASN A 90 2.20 -7.02 17.19
C ASN A 90 1.41 -5.80 17.69
N CYS A 91 1.25 -4.80 16.82
CA CYS A 91 0.49 -3.58 17.11
C CYS A 91 -1.01 -3.80 16.89
N ASP A 92 -1.82 -2.91 17.46
CA ASP A 92 -3.28 -2.95 17.38
C ASP A 92 -3.82 -2.34 16.08
N GLY A 93 -2.93 -2.00 15.15
CA GLY A 93 -3.26 -1.40 13.87
C GLY A 93 -2.15 -0.47 13.38
N GLY A 94 -2.51 0.36 12.40
CA GLY A 94 -1.61 1.36 11.86
C GLY A 94 -2.31 2.34 10.92
N VAL A 95 -1.63 3.44 10.62
CA VAL A 95 -2.11 4.48 9.71
C VAL A 95 -1.06 4.79 8.66
N MET A 96 -1.42 4.63 7.39
CA MET A 96 -0.60 5.06 6.26
C MET A 96 -1.04 6.44 5.83
N ILE A 97 -0.12 7.41 5.88
CA ILE A 97 -0.32 8.71 5.26
C ILE A 97 0.11 8.59 3.81
N THR A 98 -0.84 8.67 2.90
CA THR A 98 -0.55 8.55 1.48
C THR A 98 -1.64 9.16 0.64
N GLY A 99 -1.31 9.60 -0.59
CA GLY A 99 -2.25 9.89 -1.68
C GLY A 99 -2.39 8.74 -2.70
N SER A 100 -1.75 7.60 -2.46
CA SER A 100 -1.63 6.46 -3.39
C SER A 100 -1.14 6.94 -4.76
N HIS A 101 -1.89 6.63 -5.82
CA HIS A 101 -1.63 7.12 -7.18
C HIS A 101 -2.32 8.42 -7.52
N ASN A 102 -2.90 9.20 -6.59
CA ASN A 102 -3.47 10.49 -6.97
C ASN A 102 -2.36 11.51 -7.35
N PRO A 103 -2.68 12.63 -8.02
CA PRO A 103 -1.71 13.71 -8.27
C PRO A 103 -1.04 14.22 -6.99
N GLY A 104 0.11 14.91 -7.10
CA GLY A 104 0.98 15.26 -5.96
C GLY A 104 0.31 16.04 -4.82
N ASP A 105 -0.68 16.86 -5.14
CA ASP A 105 -1.47 17.68 -4.21
C ASP A 105 -2.48 16.89 -3.37
N TYR A 106 -2.76 15.62 -3.71
CA TYR A 106 -3.62 14.75 -2.91
C TYR A 106 -2.85 14.09 -1.77
N ASN A 107 -3.54 13.84 -0.66
CA ASN A 107 -3.08 12.94 0.39
C ASN A 107 -4.29 12.29 1.10
N GLY A 108 -4.03 11.51 2.14
CA GLY A 108 -5.06 10.70 2.78
C GLY A 108 -4.51 9.75 3.84
N LEU A 109 -5.42 9.00 4.45
CA LEU A 109 -5.15 8.05 5.52
C LEU A 109 -5.74 6.68 5.13
N LYS A 110 -4.89 5.65 4.99
CA LYS A 110 -5.33 4.25 5.01
C LYS A 110 -5.19 3.74 6.43
N VAL A 111 -6.29 3.33 7.06
CA VAL A 111 -6.31 2.94 8.48
C VAL A 111 -6.52 1.43 8.59
N CYS A 112 -5.74 0.77 9.44
CA CYS A 112 -5.97 -0.61 9.84
C CYS A 112 -6.13 -0.70 11.36
N VAL A 113 -7.02 -1.59 11.80
CA VAL A 113 -7.25 -1.92 13.21
C VAL A 113 -7.19 -3.43 13.36
N GLY A 114 -6.44 -3.89 14.35
CA GLY A 114 -5.92 -5.25 14.42
C GLY A 114 -5.12 -5.60 13.17
N ARG A 115 -5.47 -6.71 12.52
CA ARG A 115 -4.77 -7.25 11.34
C ARG A 115 -5.47 -6.93 10.01
N THR A 116 -6.50 -6.09 10.04
CA THR A 116 -7.39 -5.84 8.90
C THR A 116 -7.56 -4.34 8.63
N THR A 117 -7.83 -3.98 7.38
CA THR A 117 -8.12 -2.60 6.98
C THR A 117 -9.57 -2.27 7.28
N ILE A 118 -9.84 -1.08 7.82
CA ILE A 118 -11.22 -0.62 8.04
C ILE A 118 -11.91 -0.28 6.71
N HIS A 119 -13.23 -0.33 6.67
CA HIS A 119 -14.01 0.06 5.49
C HIS A 119 -15.45 0.43 5.89
N GLY A 120 -16.18 1.11 5.00
CA GLY A 120 -17.62 1.32 5.10
C GLY A 120 -18.03 1.92 6.45
N SER A 121 -18.77 1.15 7.27
CA SER A 121 -19.30 1.60 8.57
C SER A 121 -18.22 2.11 9.53
N ASP A 122 -17.04 1.49 9.56
CA ASP A 122 -15.96 1.91 10.46
C ASP A 122 -15.43 3.30 10.10
N ILE A 123 -15.33 3.62 8.80
CA ILE A 123 -14.93 4.96 8.36
C ILE A 123 -16.02 5.98 8.69
N GLN A 124 -17.29 5.59 8.61
CA GLN A 124 -18.40 6.45 9.02
C GLN A 124 -18.45 6.65 10.53
N GLU A 125 -18.01 5.69 11.34
CA GLU A 125 -17.85 5.83 12.79
C GLU A 125 -16.76 6.87 13.11
N ILE A 126 -15.61 6.82 12.44
CA ILE A 126 -14.57 7.87 12.57
C ILE A 126 -15.13 9.24 12.18
N ARG A 127 -15.87 9.33 11.06
CA ARG A 127 -16.55 10.57 10.66
C ARG A 127 -17.50 11.07 11.75
N HIS A 128 -18.25 10.17 12.38
CA HIS A 128 -19.17 10.52 13.46
C HIS A 128 -18.41 11.11 14.66
N LEU A 129 -17.34 10.45 15.13
CA LEU A 129 -16.49 10.94 16.22
C LEU A 129 -15.92 12.33 15.94
N VAL A 130 -15.45 12.58 14.71
CA VAL A 130 -14.97 13.92 14.31
C VAL A 130 -16.08 14.97 14.40
N LYS A 131 -17.32 14.61 14.03
CA LYS A 131 -18.45 15.54 14.06
C LYS A 131 -18.99 15.78 15.46
N SER A 132 -19.05 14.76 16.31
CA SER A 132 -19.54 14.88 17.68
C SER A 132 -18.51 15.53 18.60
N GLY A 133 -17.22 15.42 18.28
CA GLY A 133 -16.13 15.88 19.14
C GLY A 133 -15.93 15.01 20.38
N GLU A 134 -16.55 13.82 20.41
CA GLU A 134 -16.48 12.85 21.51
C GLU A 134 -15.16 12.09 21.45
N PHE A 135 -14.07 12.81 21.69
CA PHE A 135 -12.74 12.24 21.71
C PHE A 135 -12.38 11.77 23.11
N LEU A 136 -11.76 10.60 23.19
CA LEU A 136 -11.02 10.22 24.38
C LEU A 136 -9.78 11.12 24.53
N SER A 137 -9.34 11.27 25.76
CA SER A 137 -8.14 12.01 26.13
C SER A 137 -7.23 11.10 26.94
N GLY A 138 -5.92 11.19 26.68
CA GLY A 138 -4.93 10.41 27.40
C GLY A 138 -3.51 10.82 27.04
N ASP A 139 -2.54 10.25 27.75
CA ASP A 139 -1.12 10.53 27.58
C ASP A 139 -0.45 9.42 26.76
N GLY A 140 -0.58 9.52 25.44
CA GLY A 140 0.09 8.64 24.50
C GLY A 140 1.59 8.93 24.39
N SER A 141 2.28 8.21 23.52
CA SER A 141 3.72 8.40 23.29
C SER A 141 4.08 8.27 21.81
N LEU A 142 5.22 8.83 21.43
CA LEU A 142 5.78 8.68 20.09
C LEU A 142 7.16 8.04 20.21
N SER A 143 7.37 6.95 19.48
CA SER A 143 8.64 6.24 19.37
C SER A 143 8.96 5.98 17.90
N GLN A 144 10.20 5.61 17.58
CA GLN A 144 10.64 5.33 16.21
C GLN A 144 11.12 3.90 16.07
N TYR A 145 10.84 3.29 14.91
CA TYR A 145 11.32 1.94 14.59
C TYR A 145 11.51 1.78 13.07
N ASP A 146 12.73 1.41 12.65
CA ASP A 146 12.98 1.08 11.24
C ASP A 146 12.61 -0.38 10.95
N VAL A 147 11.44 -0.57 10.33
CA VAL A 147 10.92 -1.90 9.94
C VAL A 147 11.49 -2.42 8.60
N LYS A 148 12.09 -1.55 7.78
CA LYS A 148 12.48 -1.91 6.40
C LYS A 148 13.44 -3.11 6.34
N PRO A 149 14.49 -3.22 7.20
CA PRO A 149 15.38 -4.38 7.17
C PRO A 149 14.67 -5.70 7.47
N ALA A 150 13.72 -5.70 8.42
CA ALA A 150 12.92 -6.87 8.74
C ALA A 150 12.01 -7.28 7.57
N TYR A 151 11.41 -6.29 6.89
CA TYR A 151 10.59 -6.52 5.69
C TYR A 151 11.39 -7.15 4.55
N VAL A 152 12.57 -6.59 4.23
CA VAL A 152 13.45 -7.12 3.17
C VAL A 152 13.83 -8.56 3.48
N LYS A 153 14.30 -8.83 4.71
CA LYS A 153 14.66 -10.17 5.16
C LYS A 153 13.48 -11.15 5.05
N LYS A 154 12.28 -10.73 5.47
CA LYS A 154 11.09 -11.60 5.44
C LYS A 154 10.72 -12.04 4.02
N LEU A 155 10.90 -11.16 3.04
CA LEU A 155 10.60 -11.47 1.64
C LEU A 155 11.68 -12.33 0.97
N THR A 156 12.91 -12.29 1.45
CA THR A 156 14.03 -13.00 0.83
C THR A 156 14.36 -14.34 1.50
N GLU A 157 13.99 -14.55 2.77
CA GLU A 157 14.39 -15.74 3.56
C GLU A 157 13.98 -17.08 2.96
N GLY A 158 12.90 -17.13 2.17
CA GLY A 158 12.40 -18.35 1.53
C GLY A 158 13.14 -18.74 0.25
N PHE A 159 13.94 -17.84 -0.34
CA PHE A 159 14.53 -18.03 -1.65
C PHE A 159 15.92 -18.68 -1.55
N LYS A 160 15.98 -19.97 -1.86
CA LYS A 160 17.22 -20.78 -1.76
C LYS A 160 18.16 -20.66 -2.97
N LYS A 161 17.67 -20.12 -4.09
CA LYS A 161 18.43 -20.01 -5.34
C LYS A 161 18.37 -18.58 -5.87
N PRO A 162 19.50 -18.00 -6.30
CA PRO A 162 19.50 -16.67 -6.90
C PRO A 162 18.74 -16.69 -8.23
N LEU A 163 18.00 -15.61 -8.51
CA LEU A 163 17.19 -15.49 -9.72
C LEU A 163 18.05 -15.46 -10.99
N LYS A 164 19.24 -14.83 -10.96
CA LYS A 164 20.17 -14.68 -12.11
C LYS A 164 19.47 -14.14 -13.37
N ILE A 165 18.66 -13.11 -13.20
CA ILE A 165 18.00 -12.38 -14.28
C ILE A 165 18.27 -10.89 -14.13
N LYS A 166 18.17 -10.15 -15.23
CA LYS A 166 18.11 -8.69 -15.21
C LYS A 166 16.64 -8.24 -15.13
N VAL A 167 16.36 -7.31 -14.22
CA VAL A 167 15.03 -6.73 -13.97
C VAL A 167 15.12 -5.21 -14.07
N VAL A 168 14.17 -4.59 -14.74
CA VAL A 168 13.98 -3.13 -14.69
C VAL A 168 12.91 -2.82 -13.63
N VAL A 169 13.20 -1.90 -12.71
CA VAL A 169 12.28 -1.45 -11.69
C VAL A 169 11.98 0.01 -11.90
N ASP A 170 10.74 0.34 -12.18
CA ASP A 170 10.25 1.71 -12.28
C ASP A 170 9.41 2.05 -11.05
N SER A 171 9.85 3.05 -10.30
CA SER A 171 9.14 3.49 -9.08
C SER A 171 8.35 4.78 -9.26
N GLY A 172 8.45 5.45 -10.42
CA GLY A 172 7.76 6.72 -10.71
C GLY A 172 7.94 7.78 -9.62
N ASN A 173 9.10 7.82 -8.97
CA ASN A 173 9.41 8.67 -7.79
C ASN A 173 8.53 8.43 -6.55
N GLY A 174 7.71 7.38 -6.55
CA GLY A 174 6.96 6.92 -5.40
C GLY A 174 7.78 6.03 -4.46
N MET A 175 7.09 5.28 -3.63
CA MET A 175 7.69 4.52 -2.54
C MET A 175 8.30 3.17 -2.96
N GLY A 176 8.08 2.70 -4.19
CA GLY A 176 8.60 1.42 -4.68
C GLY A 176 10.12 1.31 -4.56
N GLY A 177 10.84 2.41 -4.85
CA GLY A 177 12.30 2.46 -4.83
C GLY A 177 12.92 2.28 -3.44
N VAL A 178 12.14 2.46 -2.37
CA VAL A 178 12.62 2.35 -0.99
C VAL A 178 12.98 0.91 -0.60
N VAL A 179 12.32 -0.09 -1.19
CA VAL A 179 12.54 -1.51 -0.83
C VAL A 179 12.67 -2.44 -2.04
N ALA A 180 11.98 -2.18 -3.16
CA ALA A 180 11.88 -3.15 -4.25
C ALA A 180 13.24 -3.46 -4.92
N PRO A 181 14.09 -2.46 -5.25
CA PRO A 181 15.41 -2.73 -5.80
C PRO A 181 16.31 -3.55 -4.84
N ALA A 182 16.27 -3.23 -3.54
CA ALA A 182 17.05 -3.95 -2.53
C ALA A 182 16.59 -5.41 -2.38
N ILE A 183 15.28 -5.66 -2.37
CA ILE A 183 14.70 -7.02 -2.34
C ILE A 183 15.17 -7.82 -3.56
N LEU A 184 15.06 -7.26 -4.76
CA LEU A 184 15.42 -7.96 -5.99
C LEU A 184 16.93 -8.27 -6.07
N ARG A 185 17.78 -7.35 -5.61
CA ARG A 185 19.23 -7.59 -5.51
C ARG A 185 19.56 -8.70 -4.50
N GLU A 186 18.91 -8.70 -3.34
CA GLU A 186 19.06 -9.75 -2.33
C GLU A 186 18.62 -11.13 -2.88
N LEU A 187 17.61 -11.16 -3.74
CA LEU A 187 17.18 -12.35 -4.49
C LEU A 187 18.14 -12.76 -5.62
N GLY A 188 19.25 -12.03 -5.83
CA GLY A 188 20.26 -12.32 -6.84
C GLY A 188 19.87 -11.91 -8.26
N ALA A 189 19.03 -10.88 -8.41
CA ALA A 189 18.78 -10.23 -9.70
C ALA A 189 19.76 -9.07 -9.93
N GLU A 190 20.10 -8.84 -11.20
CA GLU A 190 20.66 -7.56 -11.64
C GLU A 190 19.51 -6.57 -11.80
N VAL A 191 19.61 -5.39 -11.20
CA VAL A 191 18.51 -4.41 -11.15
C VAL A 191 18.91 -3.10 -11.82
N VAL A 192 18.17 -2.74 -12.86
CA VAL A 192 18.18 -1.43 -13.49
C VAL A 192 17.04 -0.60 -12.88
N GLU A 193 17.37 0.53 -12.27
CA GLU A 193 16.38 1.39 -11.60
C GLU A 193 15.97 2.55 -12.50
N LEU A 194 14.67 2.78 -12.60
CA LEU A 194 14.04 3.97 -13.15
C LEU A 194 13.31 4.67 -12.01
N TYR A 195 13.61 5.97 -11.83
CA TYR A 195 12.86 6.85 -10.94
C TYR A 195 12.68 6.34 -9.50
N SER A 196 13.68 5.62 -8.96
CA SER A 196 13.61 5.01 -7.62
C SER A 196 13.90 5.96 -6.46
N GLN A 197 14.40 7.17 -6.72
CA GLN A 197 14.54 8.20 -5.68
C GLN A 197 13.17 8.82 -5.38
N PRO A 198 12.68 8.72 -4.13
CA PRO A 198 11.38 9.29 -3.78
C PRO A 198 11.37 10.81 -3.95
N ASP A 199 10.39 11.30 -4.70
CA ASP A 199 10.14 12.73 -4.94
C ASP A 199 8.63 12.95 -5.11
N GLY A 200 8.02 13.63 -4.13
CA GLY A 200 6.57 13.86 -4.07
C GLY A 200 6.01 14.80 -5.16
N THR A 201 6.88 15.44 -5.95
CA THR A 201 6.47 16.24 -7.12
C THR A 201 6.21 15.37 -8.36
N PHE A 202 6.63 14.10 -8.33
CA PHE A 202 6.51 13.13 -9.43
C PHE A 202 6.99 13.70 -10.79
N PRO A 203 8.26 14.11 -10.91
CA PRO A 203 8.73 14.96 -12.00
C PRO A 203 8.87 14.27 -13.37
N ASN A 204 8.81 12.93 -13.42
CA ASN A 204 9.06 12.17 -14.65
C ASN A 204 7.75 11.73 -15.32
N HIS A 205 7.03 10.82 -14.68
CA HIS A 205 5.66 10.48 -15.00
C HIS A 205 4.89 10.21 -13.71
N HIS A 206 3.57 10.20 -13.80
CA HIS A 206 2.73 9.90 -12.65
C HIS A 206 2.89 8.41 -12.25
N PRO A 207 3.05 8.07 -10.96
CA PRO A 207 3.22 6.68 -10.54
C PRO A 207 1.86 5.96 -10.49
N ASP A 208 1.30 5.70 -11.67
CA ASP A 208 0.15 4.84 -11.89
C ASP A 208 0.46 3.84 -13.00
N PRO A 209 0.87 2.60 -12.67
CA PRO A 209 1.25 1.59 -13.64
C PRO A 209 0.05 0.95 -14.33
N THR A 210 -1.19 1.35 -14.02
CA THR A 210 -2.39 0.92 -14.75
C THR A 210 -2.62 1.72 -16.03
N VAL A 211 -1.96 2.88 -16.16
CA VAL A 211 -1.97 3.73 -17.36
C VAL A 211 -0.78 3.36 -18.23
N ILE A 212 -1.06 2.81 -19.42
CA ILE A 212 -0.02 2.31 -20.34
C ILE A 212 1.01 3.38 -20.72
N ASP A 213 0.57 4.65 -20.85
CA ASP A 213 1.48 5.75 -21.17
C ASP A 213 2.58 5.95 -20.11
N ASN A 214 2.30 5.66 -18.84
CA ASN A 214 3.28 5.71 -17.76
C ASN A 214 4.29 4.55 -17.79
N LEU A 215 4.05 3.51 -18.61
CA LEU A 215 4.94 2.35 -18.73
C LEU A 215 5.86 2.41 -19.96
N LYS A 216 5.77 3.47 -20.78
CA LYS A 216 6.53 3.55 -22.04
C LYS A 216 8.03 3.43 -21.82
N GLU A 217 8.56 4.17 -20.86
CA GLU A 217 9.99 4.14 -20.57
C GLU A 217 10.42 2.80 -19.98
N LEU A 218 9.63 2.22 -19.07
CA LEU A 218 9.86 0.87 -18.59
C LEU A 218 9.93 -0.15 -19.75
N VAL A 219 9.01 -0.07 -20.72
CA VAL A 219 9.00 -0.94 -21.91
C VAL A 219 10.27 -0.76 -22.75
N ASP A 220 10.66 0.49 -23.00
CA ASP A 220 11.83 0.80 -23.81
C ASP A 220 13.12 0.35 -23.12
N THR A 221 13.27 0.62 -21.82
CA THR A 221 14.42 0.18 -21.01
C THR A 221 14.50 -1.34 -20.94
N VAL A 222 13.38 -2.06 -20.77
CA VAL A 222 13.37 -3.54 -20.78
C VAL A 222 13.96 -4.07 -22.09
N LYS A 223 13.57 -3.51 -23.23
CA LYS A 223 14.08 -3.92 -24.56
C LYS A 223 15.54 -3.55 -24.75
N GLN A 224 15.93 -2.32 -24.38
CA GLN A 224 17.30 -1.82 -24.54
C GLN A 224 18.30 -2.61 -23.68
N GLU A 225 17.92 -2.92 -22.44
CA GLU A 225 18.76 -3.63 -21.48
C GLU A 225 18.77 -5.15 -21.67
N GLY A 226 17.89 -5.68 -22.54
CA GLY A 226 17.65 -7.11 -22.67
C GLY A 226 17.15 -7.74 -21.36
N ALA A 227 16.38 -6.98 -20.57
CA ALA A 227 15.88 -7.43 -19.28
C ALA A 227 14.80 -8.50 -19.44
N ARG A 228 14.71 -9.42 -18.46
CA ARG A 228 13.73 -10.51 -18.49
C ARG A 228 12.31 -10.02 -18.21
N ILE A 229 12.20 -8.97 -17.41
CA ILE A 229 10.96 -8.43 -16.89
C ILE A 229 11.18 -6.98 -16.44
N GLY A 230 10.16 -6.15 -16.64
CA GLY A 230 10.04 -4.83 -16.05
C GLY A 230 8.91 -4.81 -15.02
N ILE A 231 9.10 -4.11 -13.91
CA ILE A 231 8.11 -3.94 -12.85
C ILE A 231 7.96 -2.46 -12.54
N GLY A 232 6.78 -1.90 -12.82
CA GLY A 232 6.40 -0.54 -12.45
C GLY A 232 5.57 -0.54 -11.18
N PHE A 233 5.84 0.35 -10.24
CA PHE A 233 5.09 0.52 -8.99
C PHE A 233 4.20 1.76 -9.03
N ASP A 234 3.11 1.74 -8.28
CA ASP A 234 2.34 2.95 -8.00
C ASP A 234 2.92 3.77 -6.84
N GLY A 235 2.36 4.96 -6.60
CA GLY A 235 2.95 5.97 -5.70
C GLY A 235 3.25 5.47 -4.28
N ASP A 236 2.42 4.58 -3.73
CA ASP A 236 2.61 3.98 -2.41
C ASP A 236 2.98 2.49 -2.44
N ALA A 237 3.25 1.97 -3.64
CA ALA A 237 3.75 0.64 -3.94
C ALA A 237 2.90 -0.51 -3.37
N ASP A 238 1.58 -0.37 -3.36
CA ASP A 238 0.64 -1.47 -3.13
C ASP A 238 0.11 -2.10 -4.42
N ARG A 239 0.47 -1.52 -5.58
CA ARG A 239 0.18 -2.06 -6.92
C ARG A 239 1.42 -2.13 -7.79
N ILE A 240 1.38 -3.06 -8.74
CA ILE A 240 2.40 -3.23 -9.76
C ILE A 240 1.78 -3.30 -11.16
N GLY A 241 2.53 -2.80 -12.15
CA GLY A 241 2.39 -3.15 -13.56
C GLY A 241 3.61 -3.96 -13.99
N VAL A 242 3.42 -4.89 -14.91
CA VAL A 242 4.48 -5.81 -15.33
C VAL A 242 4.63 -5.78 -16.84
N VAL A 243 5.88 -5.75 -17.30
CA VAL A 243 6.26 -5.79 -18.70
C VAL A 243 7.13 -7.04 -18.93
N ASP A 244 6.78 -7.86 -19.93
CA ASP A 244 7.62 -9.01 -20.29
C ASP A 244 8.84 -8.61 -21.14
N ALA A 245 9.74 -9.56 -21.40
CA ALA A 245 10.96 -9.33 -22.19
C ALA A 245 10.73 -8.83 -23.62
N SER A 246 9.52 -9.01 -24.18
CA SER A 246 9.15 -8.48 -25.51
C SER A 246 8.66 -7.02 -25.45
N GLY A 247 8.47 -6.48 -24.24
CA GLY A 247 7.86 -5.19 -24.00
C GLY A 247 6.33 -5.23 -23.93
N ARG A 248 5.72 -6.41 -23.80
CA ARG A 248 4.27 -6.53 -23.65
C ARG A 248 3.88 -6.30 -22.19
N VAL A 249 2.91 -5.42 -21.98
CA VAL A 249 2.28 -5.20 -20.67
C VAL A 249 1.39 -6.39 -20.31
N LEU A 250 1.56 -6.92 -19.11
CA LEU A 250 0.73 -7.96 -18.50
C LEU A 250 -0.23 -7.33 -17.50
N PHE A 251 -1.54 -7.58 -17.68
CA PHE A 251 -2.56 -7.06 -16.77
C PHE A 251 -2.71 -7.90 -15.51
N GLY A 252 -3.29 -7.32 -14.46
CA GLY A 252 -3.39 -7.94 -13.14
C GLY A 252 -4.11 -9.29 -13.12
N ASP A 253 -5.10 -9.49 -13.98
CA ASP A 253 -5.79 -10.79 -14.13
C ASP A 253 -4.91 -11.85 -14.81
N GLU A 254 -4.07 -11.46 -15.79
CA GLU A 254 -3.04 -12.33 -16.37
C GLU A 254 -1.97 -12.72 -15.34
N LEU A 255 -1.52 -11.77 -14.51
CA LEU A 255 -0.59 -12.04 -13.42
C LEU A 255 -1.21 -13.00 -12.39
N LEU A 256 -2.48 -12.80 -12.04
CA LEU A 256 -3.19 -13.65 -11.10
C LEU A 256 -3.34 -15.08 -11.62
N ILE A 257 -3.44 -15.31 -12.93
CA ILE A 257 -3.37 -16.67 -13.50
C ILE A 257 -2.05 -17.36 -13.12
N LEU A 258 -0.91 -16.67 -13.29
CA LEU A 258 0.40 -17.22 -12.97
C LEU A 258 0.51 -17.57 -11.48
N TYR A 259 0.08 -16.66 -10.61
CA TYR A 259 0.10 -16.86 -9.17
C TYR A 259 -0.85 -17.98 -8.72
N ALA A 260 -2.08 -18.00 -9.25
CA ALA A 260 -3.09 -19.00 -8.92
C ALA A 260 -2.60 -20.41 -9.25
N ARG A 261 -1.99 -20.63 -10.42
CA ARG A 261 -1.43 -21.93 -10.80
C ARG A 261 -0.36 -22.41 -9.83
N GLN A 262 0.54 -21.52 -9.41
CA GLN A 262 1.58 -21.86 -8.42
C GLN A 262 0.98 -22.19 -7.06
N VAL A 263 0.00 -21.41 -6.58
CA VAL A 263 -0.69 -21.69 -5.32
C VAL A 263 -1.42 -23.03 -5.40
N LEU A 264 -2.18 -23.28 -6.45
CA LEU A 264 -2.95 -24.53 -6.63
C LEU A 264 -2.07 -25.77 -6.75
N ALA A 265 -0.84 -25.66 -7.25
CA ALA A 265 0.12 -26.76 -7.26
C ALA A 265 0.49 -27.25 -5.85
N SER A 266 0.44 -26.37 -4.85
CA SER A 266 0.72 -26.69 -3.44
C SER A 266 -0.55 -26.79 -2.57
N HIS A 267 -1.64 -26.17 -3.00
CA HIS A 267 -2.93 -26.14 -2.31
C HIS A 267 -4.09 -26.49 -3.27
N PRO A 268 -4.20 -27.76 -3.69
CA PRO A 268 -5.26 -28.18 -4.60
C PRO A 268 -6.66 -27.85 -4.03
N GLY A 269 -7.57 -27.37 -4.88
CA GLY A 269 -8.94 -27.03 -4.46
C GLY A 269 -9.10 -25.69 -3.73
N ALA A 270 -8.01 -24.92 -3.54
CA ALA A 270 -8.07 -23.63 -2.86
C ALA A 270 -8.97 -22.62 -3.58
N PRO A 271 -9.68 -21.75 -2.83
CA PRO A 271 -10.40 -20.63 -3.41
C PRO A 271 -9.41 -19.57 -3.93
N ILE A 272 -9.68 -19.03 -5.12
CA ILE A 272 -8.94 -17.91 -5.70
C ILE A 272 -9.93 -16.77 -5.95
N ILE A 273 -9.73 -15.67 -5.26
CA ILE A 273 -10.63 -14.51 -5.28
C ILE A 273 -10.18 -13.52 -6.36
N SER A 274 -11.11 -13.02 -7.15
CA SER A 274 -10.88 -11.89 -8.07
C SER A 274 -12.14 -11.05 -8.24
N GLU A 275 -11.99 -9.84 -8.77
CA GLU A 275 -13.07 -8.87 -8.91
C GLU A 275 -13.86 -9.00 -10.22
N VAL A 276 -15.04 -8.38 -10.28
CA VAL A 276 -15.93 -8.36 -11.45
C VAL A 276 -15.32 -7.75 -12.72
N LYS A 277 -14.23 -6.99 -12.62
CA LYS A 277 -13.52 -6.40 -13.77
C LYS A 277 -12.57 -7.39 -14.46
N ALA A 278 -12.21 -8.50 -13.79
CA ALA A 278 -11.25 -9.45 -14.32
C ALA A 278 -11.83 -10.25 -15.51
N SER A 279 -10.97 -10.65 -16.44
CA SER A 279 -11.37 -11.45 -17.60
C SER A 279 -12.00 -12.78 -17.17
N HIS A 280 -13.07 -13.19 -17.86
CA HIS A 280 -13.66 -14.52 -17.70
C HIS A 280 -12.65 -15.67 -17.91
N ARG A 281 -11.55 -15.41 -18.63
CA ARG A 281 -10.46 -16.37 -18.86
C ARG A 281 -9.73 -16.74 -17.56
N LEU A 282 -9.58 -15.80 -16.63
CA LEU A 282 -8.98 -16.06 -15.31
C LEU A 282 -9.77 -17.14 -14.56
N PHE A 283 -11.08 -16.96 -14.45
CA PHE A 283 -11.93 -17.89 -13.70
C PHE A 283 -11.95 -19.29 -14.32
N LYS A 284 -12.03 -19.39 -15.65
CA LYS A 284 -11.89 -20.68 -16.35
C LYS A 284 -10.53 -21.34 -16.15
N ASP A 285 -9.46 -20.55 -16.09
CA ASP A 285 -8.12 -21.08 -15.87
C ASP A 285 -7.96 -21.64 -14.45
N ILE A 286 -8.51 -20.95 -13.44
CA ILE A 286 -8.55 -21.43 -12.06
C ILE A 286 -9.27 -22.79 -11.97
N GLU A 287 -10.46 -22.92 -12.57
CA GLU A 287 -11.21 -24.19 -12.60
C GLU A 287 -10.42 -25.31 -13.29
N LYS A 288 -9.80 -24.99 -14.43
CA LYS A 288 -8.98 -25.94 -15.19
C LYS A 288 -7.80 -26.49 -14.38
N HIS A 289 -7.26 -25.70 -13.45
CA HIS A 289 -6.17 -26.11 -12.56
C HIS A 289 -6.67 -26.59 -11.19
N GLY A 290 -7.95 -26.95 -11.08
CA GLY A 290 -8.53 -27.57 -9.89
C GLY A 290 -8.77 -26.61 -8.73
N GLY A 291 -8.77 -25.30 -8.97
CA GLY A 291 -9.11 -24.28 -7.98
C GLY A 291 -10.61 -23.95 -7.96
N LYS A 292 -11.02 -23.19 -6.94
CA LYS A 292 -12.40 -22.67 -6.83
C LYS A 292 -12.40 -21.16 -7.12
N PRO A 293 -12.84 -20.71 -8.31
CA PRO A 293 -12.94 -19.27 -8.58
C PRO A 293 -13.98 -18.62 -7.68
N VAL A 294 -13.64 -17.47 -7.09
CA VAL A 294 -14.58 -16.66 -6.30
C VAL A 294 -14.60 -15.25 -6.88
N MET A 295 -15.68 -14.92 -7.58
CA MET A 295 -15.93 -13.56 -8.07
C MET A 295 -16.45 -12.68 -6.92
N TRP A 296 -15.87 -11.50 -6.75
CA TRP A 296 -16.23 -10.58 -5.67
C TRP A 296 -16.26 -9.11 -6.11
N LYS A 297 -16.65 -8.23 -5.19
CA LYS A 297 -16.75 -6.78 -5.42
C LYS A 297 -15.37 -6.16 -5.61
N THR A 298 -15.29 -5.14 -6.46
CA THR A 298 -14.09 -4.30 -6.65
C THR A 298 -13.77 -3.48 -5.40
N GLY A 299 -12.51 -3.50 -4.97
CA GLY A 299 -12.00 -2.69 -3.84
C GLY A 299 -11.06 -3.50 -2.94
N HIS A 300 -9.87 -2.96 -2.66
CA HIS A 300 -8.83 -3.71 -1.94
C HIS A 300 -9.28 -4.18 -0.54
N SER A 301 -10.04 -3.36 0.21
CA SER A 301 -10.53 -3.73 1.54
C SER A 301 -11.60 -4.83 1.48
N LEU A 302 -12.47 -4.81 0.46
CA LEU A 302 -13.52 -5.85 0.27
C LEU A 302 -12.94 -7.20 -0.15
N ILE A 303 -11.84 -7.20 -0.90
CA ILE A 303 -11.11 -8.41 -1.27
C ILE A 303 -10.40 -8.99 -0.04
N LYS A 304 -9.75 -8.14 0.78
CA LYS A 304 -9.06 -8.58 2.01
C LYS A 304 -10.03 -9.18 3.06
N SER A 305 -11.27 -8.71 3.11
CA SER A 305 -12.27 -9.18 4.08
C SER A 305 -12.95 -10.50 3.68
N LYS A 306 -12.71 -11.00 2.46
CA LYS A 306 -13.43 -12.15 1.88
C LYS A 306 -12.70 -13.47 2.10
#